data_AF-A0A7J4XNF5-F1
#
_entry.id   AF-A0A7J4XNF5-F1
#
_cell.length_a   1.000
_cell.length_b   1.000
_cell.length_c   1.000
_cell.angle_alpha   90.00
_cell.angle_beta   90.00
_cell.angle_gamma   90.00
#
_symmetry.space_group_name_H-M   'P 1'
#
loop_
_entity.id
_entity.type
_entity.pdbx_description
1 polymer ?
#
loop_
_entity_poly.entity_id
_entity_poly.type
_entity_poly.pdbx_seq_one_letter_code
_entity_poly.pdbx_strand_id
1 'polypeptide(L)'
;MNKTGDEVELDVFNIIKESPLAKEIKGIVYREGTRPLDSKDEDIVVSFITGLPGQFQAGSVNVNIYVPNVDNGSNVLVKDAARCRYLGRKADEVVGSLPPSDYFFSLGAMIQTYKAEKLEQYFVNVKINFKLKTF
;
A
#
# COMPACT_ATOMS: atom_id res chain seq x y z
N MET A 1 17.21 13.35 -14.40
CA MET A 1 16.40 14.44 -13.78
C MET A 1 15.75 13.88 -12.55
N ASN A 2 15.65 14.64 -11.46
CA ASN A 2 15.00 14.16 -10.24
C ASN A 2 13.48 14.08 -10.46
N LYS A 3 12.85 12.99 -10.01
CA LYS A 3 11.40 12.82 -9.99
C LYS A 3 10.78 13.60 -8.83
N THR A 4 9.60 14.14 -9.05
CA THR A 4 8.73 14.70 -8.01
C THR A 4 8.11 13.59 -7.16
N GLY A 5 7.51 13.94 -6.02
CA GLY A 5 6.78 12.98 -5.18
C GLY A 5 5.64 12.29 -5.93
N ASP A 6 4.88 13.04 -6.72
CA ASP A 6 3.75 12.53 -7.52
C ASP A 6 4.20 11.57 -8.62
N GLU A 7 5.36 11.81 -9.23
CA GLU A 7 5.94 10.89 -10.22
C GLU A 7 6.42 9.59 -9.57
N VAL A 8 7.03 9.67 -8.37
CA VAL A 8 7.39 8.48 -7.60
C VAL A 8 6.13 7.71 -7.17
N GLU A 9 5.09 8.41 -6.72
CA GLU A 9 3.81 7.79 -6.36
C GLU A 9 3.19 7.06 -7.56
N LEU A 10 3.19 7.69 -8.74
CA LEU A 10 2.68 7.09 -9.97
C LEU A 10 3.46 5.84 -10.37
N ASP A 11 4.79 5.88 -10.27
CA ASP A 11 5.63 4.72 -10.57
C ASP A 11 5.32 3.56 -9.62
N VAL A 12 5.30 3.82 -8.30
CA VAL A 12 5.01 2.77 -7.31
C VAL A 12 3.58 2.26 -7.48
N PHE A 13 2.62 3.12 -7.78
CA PHE A 13 1.26 2.74 -8.12
C PHE A 13 1.23 1.73 -9.27
N ASN A 14 1.93 1.99 -10.37
CA ASN A 14 1.98 1.08 -11.52
C ASN A 14 2.62 -0.26 -11.14
N ILE A 15 3.74 -0.22 -10.39
CA ILE A 15 4.43 -1.41 -9.90
C ILE A 15 3.50 -2.27 -9.03
N ILE A 16 2.80 -1.67 -8.07
CA ILE A 16 1.88 -2.38 -7.19
C ILE A 16 0.67 -2.91 -7.96
N LYS A 17 0.12 -2.13 -8.89
CA LYS A 17 -1.01 -2.52 -9.74
C LYS A 17 -0.70 -3.73 -10.63
N GLU A 18 0.55 -3.85 -11.08
CA GLU A 18 1.01 -4.99 -11.88
C GLU A 18 1.50 -6.18 -11.04
N SER A 19 1.72 -5.96 -9.73
CA SER A 19 2.21 -6.98 -8.82
C SER A 19 1.16 -8.06 -8.48
N PRO A 20 1.58 -9.23 -7.97
CA PRO A 20 0.66 -10.24 -7.45
C PRO A 20 -0.28 -9.70 -6.35
N LEU A 21 0.12 -8.67 -5.60
CA LEU A 21 -0.69 -8.11 -4.52
C LEU A 21 -2.02 -7.53 -5.03
N ALA A 22 -2.03 -6.91 -6.20
CA ALA A 22 -3.26 -6.37 -6.79
C ALA A 22 -4.28 -7.46 -7.18
N LYS A 23 -3.81 -8.70 -7.43
CA LYS A 23 -4.67 -9.85 -7.72
C LYS A 23 -5.25 -10.49 -6.47
N GLU A 24 -4.67 -10.18 -5.30
CA GLU A 24 -5.17 -10.69 -4.03
C GLU A 24 -6.41 -9.96 -3.56
N ILE A 25 -6.61 -8.70 -3.97
CA ILE A 25 -7.75 -7.89 -3.54
C ILE A 25 -8.97 -8.02 -4.47
N LYS A 26 -10.17 -7.72 -3.94
CA LYS A 26 -11.42 -7.69 -4.73
C LYS A 26 -11.65 -6.38 -5.48
N GLY A 27 -11.20 -5.26 -4.89
CA GLY A 27 -11.32 -3.93 -5.45
C GLY A 27 -10.17 -3.60 -6.39
N ILE A 28 -9.74 -2.34 -6.40
CA ILE A 28 -8.65 -1.88 -7.27
C ILE A 28 -7.58 -1.10 -6.50
N VAL A 29 -6.50 -0.79 -7.21
CA VAL A 29 -5.43 0.07 -6.71
C VAL A 29 -5.76 1.53 -7.06
N TYR A 30 -5.58 2.43 -6.10
CA TYR A 30 -5.73 3.88 -6.22
C TYR A 30 -4.45 4.60 -5.83
N ARG A 31 -4.35 5.84 -6.27
CA ARG A 31 -3.42 6.82 -5.72
C ARG A 31 -4.10 7.60 -4.59
N GLU A 32 -3.30 8.27 -3.77
CA GLU A 32 -3.81 9.11 -2.69
C GLU A 32 -4.80 10.15 -3.23
N GLY A 33 -5.90 10.37 -2.51
CA GLY A 33 -6.94 11.31 -2.91
C GLY A 33 -7.85 10.87 -4.07
N THR A 34 -7.65 9.69 -4.68
CA THR A 34 -8.48 9.21 -5.79
C THR A 34 -9.42 8.06 -5.45
N ARG A 35 -9.29 7.46 -4.26
CA ARG A 35 -10.21 6.39 -3.79
C ARG A 35 -11.57 7.02 -3.43
N PRO A 36 -12.70 6.47 -3.91
CA PRO A 36 -14.02 6.94 -3.48
C PRO A 36 -14.18 6.89 -1.96
N LEU A 37 -14.71 7.96 -1.38
CA LEU A 37 -14.86 8.09 0.08
C LEU A 37 -15.78 7.02 0.69
N ASP A 38 -16.75 6.55 -0.11
CA ASP A 38 -17.75 5.56 0.26
C ASP A 38 -17.43 4.15 -0.26
N SER A 39 -16.20 3.90 -0.75
CA SER A 39 -15.82 2.56 -1.19
C SER A 39 -15.91 1.57 -0.03
N LYS A 40 -16.69 0.51 -0.26
CA LYS A 40 -16.85 -0.64 0.65
C LYS A 40 -16.06 -1.84 0.20
N ASP A 41 -15.24 -1.68 -0.84
CA ASP A 41 -14.42 -2.75 -1.38
C ASP A 41 -13.08 -2.87 -0.66
N GLU A 42 -12.43 -4.00 -0.90
CA GLU A 42 -11.06 -4.24 -0.49
C GLU A 42 -10.12 -3.62 -1.52
N ASP A 43 -9.60 -2.44 -1.23
CA ASP A 43 -8.82 -1.62 -2.15
C ASP A 43 -7.39 -1.41 -1.65
N ILE A 44 -6.49 -1.04 -2.56
CA ILE A 44 -5.14 -0.58 -2.21
C ILE A 44 -5.04 0.93 -2.49
N VAL A 45 -4.43 1.70 -1.60
CA VAL A 45 -4.06 3.09 -1.82
C VAL A 45 -2.55 3.24 -1.70
N VAL A 46 -1.93 3.79 -2.74
CA VAL A 46 -0.51 4.16 -2.75
C VAL A 46 -0.39 5.66 -2.50
N SER A 47 0.39 6.04 -1.48
CA SER A 47 0.57 7.45 -1.10
C SER A 47 2.04 7.77 -0.84
N PHE A 48 2.57 8.82 -1.47
CA PHE A 48 3.90 9.33 -1.12
C PHE A 48 3.92 9.92 0.29
N ILE A 49 4.95 9.61 1.09
CA ILE A 49 5.09 10.14 2.46
C ILE A 49 6.13 11.25 2.49
N THR A 50 7.34 10.93 2.06
CA THR A 50 8.49 11.82 2.16
C THR A 50 9.60 11.35 1.23
N GLY A 51 10.46 12.28 0.83
CA GLY A 51 11.65 11.98 0.06
C GLY A 51 12.70 13.06 0.20
N LEU A 52 13.95 12.65 0.06
CA LEU A 52 15.12 13.51 0.05
C LEU A 52 15.73 13.49 -1.36
N PRO A 53 16.04 14.67 -1.95
CA PRO A 53 16.79 14.74 -3.19
C PRO A 53 18.25 14.35 -2.96
N GLY A 54 18.97 13.99 -4.01
CA GLY A 54 20.40 13.68 -3.93
C GLY A 54 20.89 12.89 -5.14
N GLN A 55 22.09 12.32 -5.04
CA GLN A 55 22.62 11.40 -6.05
C GLN A 55 21.77 10.12 -6.19
N PHE A 56 21.07 9.77 -5.10
CA PHE A 56 19.93 8.87 -5.11
C PHE A 56 18.77 9.63 -4.49
N GLN A 57 17.58 9.55 -5.08
CA GLN A 57 16.38 10.00 -4.40
C GLN A 57 15.92 8.89 -3.48
N ALA A 58 15.83 9.17 -2.19
CA ALA A 58 15.43 8.19 -1.20
C ALA A 58 14.23 8.70 -0.41
N GLY A 59 13.32 7.82 -0.06
CA GLY A 59 12.10 8.21 0.63
C GLY A 59 11.26 7.04 1.07
N SER A 60 10.01 7.34 1.41
CA SER A 60 9.03 6.33 1.78
C SER A 60 7.69 6.61 1.12
N VAL A 61 7.00 5.51 0.79
CA VAL A 61 5.60 5.50 0.38
C VAL A 61 4.83 4.55 1.29
N ASN A 62 3.53 4.77 1.43
CA ASN A 62 2.62 3.80 2.03
C ASN A 62 1.87 3.08 0.92
N VAL A 63 1.68 1.78 1.12
CA VAL A 63 0.70 0.96 0.43
C VAL A 63 -0.30 0.51 1.49
N ASN A 64 -1.46 1.16 1.52
CA ASN A 64 -2.53 0.88 2.48
C ASN A 64 -3.57 -0.03 1.83
N ILE A 65 -3.76 -1.24 2.37
CA ILE A 65 -4.73 -2.21 1.89
C ILE A 65 -5.97 -2.15 2.78
N TYR A 66 -7.03 -1.51 2.31
CA TYR A 66 -8.31 -1.39 3.02
C TYR A 66 -9.05 -2.71 2.97
N VAL A 67 -9.56 -3.16 4.12
CA VAL A 67 -10.29 -4.41 4.30
C VAL A 67 -11.61 -4.09 5.00
N PRO A 68 -12.76 -4.38 4.39
CA PRO A 68 -14.06 -4.21 5.02
C PRO A 68 -14.20 -5.01 6.31
N ASN A 69 -14.91 -4.45 7.29
CA ASN A 69 -15.28 -5.19 8.48
C ASN A 69 -16.22 -6.34 8.13
N VAL A 70 -16.20 -7.38 8.96
CA VAL A 70 -17.07 -8.55 8.84
C VAL A 70 -17.95 -8.66 10.08
N ASP A 71 -19.16 -9.18 9.90
CA ASP A 71 -20.02 -9.51 11.03
C ASP A 71 -19.39 -10.67 11.83
N ASN A 72 -19.29 -10.48 13.14
CA ASN A 72 -18.82 -11.51 14.08
C ASN A 72 -19.89 -12.56 14.42
N GLY A 73 -21.05 -12.54 13.77
CA GLY A 73 -22.21 -13.40 14.05
C GLY A 73 -23.21 -12.79 15.03
N SER A 74 -23.06 -11.51 15.36
CA SER A 74 -23.97 -10.77 16.27
C SER A 74 -24.52 -9.47 15.67
N ASN A 75 -24.44 -9.29 14.35
CA ASN A 75 -24.71 -8.03 13.64
C ASN A 75 -23.77 -6.88 14.06
N VAL A 76 -22.60 -7.20 14.62
CA VAL A 76 -21.58 -6.22 14.98
C VAL A 76 -20.40 -6.39 14.04
N LEU A 77 -20.10 -5.32 13.31
CA LEU A 77 -18.99 -5.29 12.37
C LEU A 77 -17.65 -5.13 13.10
N VAL A 78 -16.74 -6.07 12.87
CA VAL A 78 -15.41 -6.11 13.48
C VAL A 78 -14.33 -6.32 12.42
N LYS A 79 -13.06 -6.13 12.82
CA LYS A 79 -11.90 -6.41 11.98
C LYS A 79 -11.90 -7.86 11.48
N ASP A 80 -11.77 -8.06 10.17
CA ASP A 80 -11.39 -9.36 9.61
C ASP A 80 -9.89 -9.62 9.85
N ALA A 81 -9.57 -10.17 11.01
CA ALA A 81 -8.19 -10.39 11.43
C ALA A 81 -7.46 -11.42 10.55
N ALA A 82 -8.17 -12.44 10.06
CA ALA A 82 -7.60 -13.46 9.19
C ALA A 82 -7.22 -12.86 7.83
N ARG A 83 -8.13 -12.07 7.24
CA ARG A 83 -7.87 -11.40 5.96
C ARG A 83 -6.76 -10.37 6.06
N CYS A 84 -6.76 -9.55 7.12
CA CYS A 84 -5.68 -8.58 7.35
C CYS A 84 -4.31 -9.27 7.50
N ARG A 85 -4.23 -10.40 8.22
CA ARG A 85 -2.98 -11.16 8.38
C ARG A 85 -2.51 -11.76 7.06
N TYR A 86 -3.43 -12.32 6.27
CA TYR A 86 -3.15 -12.87 4.96
C TYR A 86 -2.55 -11.82 4.03
N LEU A 87 -3.22 -10.67 3.89
CA LEU A 87 -2.77 -9.58 3.03
C LEU A 87 -1.45 -8.98 3.51
N GLY A 88 -1.23 -8.89 4.82
CA GLY A 88 0.06 -8.47 5.37
C GLY A 88 1.22 -9.40 4.98
N ARG A 89 1.00 -10.72 4.98
CA ARG A 89 2.00 -11.69 4.52
C ARG A 89 2.22 -11.63 3.02
N LYS A 90 1.16 -11.48 2.24
CA LYS A 90 1.27 -11.30 0.78
C LYS A 90 2.00 -10.02 0.40
N ALA A 91 1.78 -8.93 1.13
CA ALA A 91 2.52 -7.70 0.91
C ALA A 91 4.01 -7.85 1.23
N ASP A 92 4.36 -8.53 2.33
CA ASP A 92 5.76 -8.84 2.69
C ASP A 92 6.45 -9.65 1.58
N GLU A 93 5.81 -10.73 1.11
CA GLU A 93 6.29 -11.56 0.00
C GLU A 93 6.52 -10.72 -1.27
N VAL A 94 5.53 -9.91 -1.66
CA VAL A 94 5.58 -9.11 -2.89
C VAL A 94 6.65 -8.03 -2.83
N VAL A 95 6.76 -7.29 -1.72
CA VAL A 95 7.79 -6.26 -1.56
C VAL A 95 9.18 -6.86 -1.64
N GLY A 96 9.39 -8.04 -1.06
CA GLY A 96 10.64 -8.79 -1.15
C GLY A 96 10.95 -9.36 -2.54
N SER A 97 9.94 -9.52 -3.40
CA SER A 97 10.07 -10.10 -4.74
C SER A 97 9.86 -9.09 -5.87
N LEU A 98 9.76 -7.78 -5.59
CA LEU A 98 9.61 -6.78 -6.64
C LEU A 98 10.79 -6.88 -7.62
N PRO A 99 10.51 -6.84 -8.94
CA PRO A 99 11.56 -7.03 -9.93
C PRO A 99 12.60 -5.92 -9.82
N PRO A 100 13.86 -6.21 -10.18
CA PRO A 100 14.87 -5.18 -10.30
C PRO A 100 14.39 -4.06 -11.24
N SER A 101 14.44 -2.83 -10.76
CA SER A 101 14.14 -1.62 -11.53
C SER A 101 15.14 -0.54 -11.13
N ASP A 102 14.95 0.70 -11.59
CA ASP A 102 15.72 1.84 -11.07
C ASP A 102 15.41 2.11 -9.58
N TYR A 103 14.34 1.50 -9.05
CA TYR A 103 14.00 1.51 -7.64
C TYR A 103 14.55 0.29 -6.90
N PHE A 104 15.15 0.57 -5.75
CA PHE A 104 15.42 -0.40 -4.70
C PHE A 104 14.40 -0.24 -3.59
N PHE A 105 13.58 -1.26 -3.37
CA PHE A 105 12.56 -1.26 -2.33
C PHE A 105 12.98 -2.06 -1.10
N SER A 106 12.53 -1.62 0.07
CA SER A 106 12.59 -2.39 1.30
C SER A 106 11.44 -2.00 2.23
N LEU A 107 11.13 -2.84 3.21
CA LEU A 107 10.19 -2.44 4.25
C LEU A 107 10.77 -1.31 5.11
N GLY A 108 9.98 -0.26 5.28
CA GLY A 108 10.31 0.87 6.14
C GLY A 108 9.82 0.74 7.57
N ALA A 109 8.92 -0.20 7.84
CA ALA A 109 8.44 -0.55 9.18
C ALA A 109 7.84 -1.97 9.16
N MET A 110 7.60 -2.54 10.34
CA MET A 110 6.81 -3.76 10.47
C MET A 110 5.39 -3.51 9.95
N ILE A 111 4.90 -4.39 9.07
CA ILE A 111 3.54 -4.32 8.54
C ILE A 111 2.54 -4.45 9.69
N GLN A 112 1.61 -3.50 9.79
CA GLN A 112 0.63 -3.43 10.87
C GLN A 112 -0.73 -3.02 10.33
N THR A 113 -1.80 -3.46 10.99
CA THR A 113 -3.16 -3.04 10.67
C THR A 113 -3.64 -1.91 11.58
N TYR A 114 -4.27 -0.90 11.01
CA TYR A 114 -4.89 0.21 11.73
C TYR A 114 -6.38 0.30 11.41
N LYS A 115 -7.15 0.89 12.32
CA LYS A 115 -8.56 1.20 12.06
C LYS A 115 -8.65 2.37 11.08
N ALA A 116 -9.50 2.27 10.07
CA ALA A 116 -9.81 3.41 9.22
C ALA A 116 -10.84 4.27 9.95
N GLU A 117 -10.42 5.44 10.45
CA GLU A 117 -11.32 6.33 11.16
C GLU A 117 -12.49 6.76 10.25
N LYS A 118 -13.71 6.74 10.79
CA LYS A 118 -14.96 7.07 10.08
C LYS A 118 -15.37 6.11 8.95
N LEU A 119 -14.65 5.00 8.76
CA LEU A 119 -15.03 3.93 7.84
C LEU A 119 -15.24 2.62 8.62
N GLU A 120 -16.14 1.77 8.13
CA GLU A 120 -16.32 0.40 8.65
C GLU A 120 -15.26 -0.55 8.07
N GLN A 121 -14.00 -0.13 8.12
CA GLN A 121 -12.87 -0.82 7.54
C GLN A 121 -11.65 -0.74 8.45
N TYR A 122 -10.73 -1.68 8.27
CA TYR A 122 -9.35 -1.57 8.72
C TYR A 122 -8.45 -1.43 7.49
N PHE A 123 -7.23 -0.94 7.67
CA PHE A 123 -6.24 -1.00 6.59
C PHE A 123 -4.94 -1.62 7.08
N VAL A 124 -4.37 -2.51 6.26
CA VAL A 124 -3.02 -3.03 6.43
C VAL A 124 -2.06 -2.00 5.86
N ASN A 125 -1.24 -1.39 6.71
CA ASN A 125 -0.25 -0.42 6.31
C ASN A 125 1.07 -1.11 5.99
N VAL A 126 1.53 -0.92 4.76
CA VAL A 126 2.82 -1.41 4.27
C VAL A 126 3.65 -0.18 3.92
N LYS A 127 4.53 0.21 4.85
CA LYS A 127 5.49 1.29 4.60
C LYS A 127 6.65 0.74 3.80
N ILE A 128 6.88 1.27 2.60
CA ILE A 128 7.96 0.87 1.71
C ILE A 128 8.95 2.04 1.63
N ASN A 129 10.21 1.77 1.95
CA ASN A 129 11.31 2.66 1.63
C ASN A 129 11.76 2.43 0.19
N PHE A 130 12.10 3.50 -0.51
CA PHE A 130 12.65 3.42 -1.86
C PHE A 130 13.99 4.15 -1.93
N LYS A 131 14.85 3.68 -2.84
CA LYS A 131 15.98 4.44 -3.40
C LYS A 131 15.89 4.37 -4.92
N LEU A 132 15.76 5.51 -5.56
CA LEU A 132 15.74 5.66 -7.01
C LEU A 132 17.14 6.06 -7.49
N LYS A 133 17.69 5.27 -8.42
CA LYS A 133 18.91 5.60 -9.15
C LYS A 133 18.59 6.67 -10.19
N THR A 134 19.26 7.82 -10.11
CA THR A 134 18.98 8.96 -11.00
C THR A 134 19.96 9.09 -12.18
N PHE A 135 21.00 8.23 -12.26
CA PHE A 135 22.03 8.17 -13.32
C PHE A 135 22.61 6.77 -13.46
#